data_AF-A0A915K2T7-F1
#
_entry.id   AF-A0A915K2T7-F1
#
_cell.length_a   1.000
_cell.length_b   1.000
_cell.length_c   1.000
_cell.angle_alpha   90.00
_cell.angle_beta   90.00
_cell.angle_gamma   90.00
#
_symmetry.space_group_name_H-M   'P 1'
#
loop_
_entity.id
_entity.type
_entity.pdbx_description
1 polymer ?
#
loop_
_entity_poly.entity_id
_entity_poly.type
_entity_poly.pdbx_seq_one_letter_code
_entity_poly.pdbx_strand_id
1 'polypeptide(L)'
;MCENCRRYSSSLQQPRNVIICDEHSTGKMSPIIWWLALTSLACRNPIFGRHGNEASKRLFEDLLLSYNKLSRPVSNTSDSVKVKFKLKLAQLLDVHEKNQIMTTNMWLKQEWYDHKLSWRPADYENVSVIYVPGNMIWLPDIVLYN
;
A
#
# COMPACT_ATOMS: atom_id res chain seq x y z
N MET A 1 -24.51 28.77 -13.82
CA MET A 1 -24.19 27.94 -15.01
C MET A 1 -22.73 27.51 -14.90
N CYS A 2 -22.47 26.32 -14.38
CA CYS A 2 -21.19 25.63 -14.58
C CYS A 2 -21.48 24.39 -15.41
N GLU A 3 -21.54 24.60 -16.72
CA GLU A 3 -21.64 23.53 -17.72
C GLU A 3 -20.25 22.95 -17.94
N ASN A 4 -19.93 21.85 -17.25
CA ASN A 4 -19.07 20.75 -17.75
C ASN A 4 -18.82 19.69 -16.66
N CYS A 5 -19.88 19.04 -16.18
CA CYS A 5 -19.74 17.70 -15.60
C CYS A 5 -19.63 16.70 -16.75
N ARG A 6 -18.43 16.57 -17.34
CA ARG A 6 -18.16 15.50 -18.30
C ARG A 6 -18.16 14.17 -17.55
N ARG A 7 -19.29 13.46 -17.64
CA ARG A 7 -19.48 12.07 -17.25
C ARG A 7 -18.44 11.23 -18.00
N TYR A 8 -17.32 10.88 -17.36
CA TYR A 8 -16.45 9.82 -17.89
C TYR A 8 -17.04 8.48 -17.51
N SER A 9 -17.75 7.93 -18.49
CA SER A 9 -18.20 6.57 -18.63
C SER A 9 -17.21 5.56 -18.04
N SER A 10 -17.76 4.66 -17.25
CA SER A 10 -17.24 3.36 -16.86
C SER A 10 -16.78 2.54 -18.07
N SER A 11 -15.50 2.62 -18.41
CA SER A 11 -14.85 1.66 -19.32
C SER A 11 -13.33 1.84 -19.32
N LEU A 12 -12.65 1.36 -18.28
CA LEU A 12 -11.22 1.05 -18.34
C LEU A 12 -10.97 -0.05 -17.31
N GLN A 13 -10.76 -1.26 -17.83
CA GLN A 13 -10.12 -2.39 -17.19
C GLN A 13 -9.19 -1.90 -16.08
N GLN A 14 -9.47 -2.25 -14.81
CA GLN A 14 -8.57 -1.91 -13.71
C GLN A 14 -7.16 -2.43 -14.08
N PRO A 15 -6.12 -1.60 -14.10
CA PRO A 15 -4.79 -2.10 -14.37
C PRO A 15 -4.40 -3.05 -13.24
N ARG A 16 -3.83 -4.20 -13.61
CA ARG A 16 -3.56 -5.34 -12.71
C ARG A 16 -2.54 -5.06 -11.59
N ASN A 17 -1.95 -3.87 -11.56
CA ASN A 17 -0.87 -3.49 -10.65
C ASN A 17 -1.29 -2.21 -9.90
N VAL A 18 -2.08 -2.36 -8.84
CA VAL A 18 -2.50 -1.27 -7.95
C VAL A 18 -1.61 -1.28 -6.72
N ILE A 19 -1.03 -0.14 -6.39
CA ILE A 19 -0.25 -0.01 -5.16
C ILE A 19 -1.21 0.28 -4.01
N ILE A 20 -1.07 -0.49 -2.94
CA ILE A 20 -1.86 -0.38 -1.73
C ILE A 20 -0.91 -0.01 -0.59
N CYS A 21 -1.11 1.17 -0.01
CA CYS A 21 -0.51 1.52 1.27
C CYS A 21 -1.59 1.46 2.34
N ASP A 22 -1.34 0.62 3.35
CA ASP A 22 -2.12 0.57 4.57
C ASP A 22 -1.26 1.21 5.67
N GLU A 23 -1.76 2.30 6.24
CA GLU A 23 -1.12 2.96 7.35
C GLU A 23 -1.91 2.68 8.63
N HIS A 24 -1.31 1.85 9.47
CA HIS A 24 -1.82 1.59 10.81
C HIS A 24 -1.09 2.47 11.82
N SER A 25 -1.84 3.32 12.53
CA SER A 25 -1.36 3.87 13.80
C SER A 25 -1.27 2.72 14.80
N THR A 26 -0.10 2.08 14.87
CA THR A 26 0.19 0.99 15.81
C THR A 26 0.21 1.55 17.23
N GLY A 27 -0.91 1.42 17.93
CA GLY A 27 -0.93 1.39 19.38
C GLY A 27 -0.13 0.17 19.87
N LYS A 28 0.84 0.43 20.76
CA LYS A 28 1.82 -0.48 21.35
C LYS A 28 1.31 -1.92 21.57
N MET A 29 2.02 -2.92 21.04
CA MET A 29 1.81 -4.34 21.35
C MET A 29 2.23 -4.67 22.79
N SER A 30 1.38 -5.40 23.51
CA SER A 30 1.61 -5.87 24.88
C SER A 30 2.64 -7.03 24.92
N PRO A 31 3.61 -7.03 25.86
CA PRO A 31 4.75 -7.97 25.87
C PRO A 31 4.44 -9.39 26.36
N ILE A 32 3.18 -9.74 26.65
CA ILE A 32 2.84 -11.02 27.31
C ILE A 32 2.77 -12.20 26.32
N ILE A 33 2.70 -11.96 25.01
CA ILE A 33 2.51 -13.01 23.98
C ILE A 33 3.82 -13.73 23.60
N TRP A 34 4.99 -13.22 23.99
CA TRP A 34 6.29 -13.83 23.66
C TRP A 34 6.70 -15.02 24.55
N TRP A 35 6.07 -15.21 25.72
CA TRP A 35 6.43 -16.28 26.66
C TRP A 35 5.86 -17.66 26.31
N LEU A 36 4.83 -17.74 25.46
CA LEU A 36 4.21 -19.01 25.07
C LEU A 36 4.81 -19.65 23.81
N ALA A 37 5.72 -18.96 23.12
CA ALA A 37 6.35 -19.46 21.89
C ALA A 37 7.62 -20.33 22.14
N LEU A 38 8.02 -20.53 23.40
CA LEU A 38 9.32 -21.12 23.73
C LEU A 38 9.30 -22.64 24.04
N THR A 39 8.13 -23.31 24.02
CA THR A 39 8.03 -24.70 24.50
C THR A 39 7.60 -25.77 23.49
N SER A 40 7.58 -25.49 22.19
CA SER A 40 7.41 -26.60 21.24
C SER A 40 8.01 -26.30 19.87
N LEU A 41 9.18 -26.89 19.56
CA LEU A 41 9.55 -27.31 18.20
C LEU A 41 10.84 -28.15 18.24
N ALA A 42 10.73 -29.35 18.82
CA ALA A 42 11.48 -30.49 18.31
C ALA A 42 10.60 -31.19 17.26
N CYS A 43 10.76 -30.86 15.97
CA CYS A 43 10.66 -31.83 14.86
C CYS A 43 10.87 -31.21 13.47
N ARG A 44 11.84 -31.82 12.75
CA ARG A 44 11.93 -32.13 11.31
C ARG A 44 12.10 -31.02 10.26
N ASN A 45 13.22 -31.16 9.54
CA ASN A 45 13.50 -30.67 8.18
C ASN A 45 12.40 -31.09 7.18
N PRO A 46 12.18 -30.29 6.10
CA PRO A 46 12.98 -30.46 4.88
C PRO A 46 13.56 -29.13 4.37
N ILE A 47 14.72 -29.20 3.70
CA ILE A 47 15.20 -28.12 2.83
C ILE A 47 14.27 -28.08 1.63
N PHE A 48 13.21 -27.28 1.75
CA PHE A 48 12.21 -27.02 0.72
C PHE A 48 12.78 -26.01 -0.28
N GLY A 49 12.64 -26.29 -1.58
CA GLY A 49 13.14 -25.45 -2.66
C GLY A 49 12.71 -23.98 -2.52
N ARG A 50 13.70 -23.11 -2.35
CA ARG A 50 13.54 -21.66 -2.54
C ARG A 50 13.54 -21.39 -4.04
N HIS A 51 12.38 -21.32 -4.68
CA HIS A 51 12.29 -20.83 -6.07
C HIS A 51 11.36 -19.63 -6.22
N GLY A 52 10.21 -19.59 -5.52
CA GLY A 52 9.28 -18.45 -5.63
C GLY A 52 9.80 -17.09 -5.13
N ASN A 53 10.87 -17.07 -4.32
CA ASN A 53 11.44 -15.82 -3.80
C ASN A 53 12.45 -15.17 -4.75
N GLU A 54 13.03 -15.93 -5.69
CA GLU A 54 14.08 -15.41 -6.57
C GLU A 54 13.50 -14.53 -7.67
N ALA A 55 12.44 -14.96 -8.35
CA ALA A 55 11.73 -14.15 -9.34
C ALA A 55 11.17 -12.86 -8.75
N SER A 56 10.57 -12.93 -7.55
CA SER A 56 10.05 -11.76 -6.84
C SER A 56 11.15 -10.77 -6.47
N LYS A 57 12.32 -11.27 -6.03
CA LYS A 57 13.49 -10.45 -5.73
C LYS A 57 14.05 -9.79 -6.99
N ARG A 58 14.18 -10.53 -8.09
CA ARG A 58 14.65 -9.99 -9.36
C ARG A 58 13.73 -8.89 -9.87
N LEU A 59 12.41 -9.12 -9.85
CA LEU A 59 11.41 -8.13 -10.22
C LEU A 59 11.53 -6.85 -9.36
N PHE A 60 11.73 -7.01 -8.05
CA PHE A 60 11.90 -5.89 -7.13
C PHE A 60 13.10 -5.02 -7.51
N GLU A 61 14.26 -5.64 -7.75
CA GLU A 61 15.47 -4.92 -8.18
C GLU A 61 15.25 -4.24 -9.52
N ASP A 62 14.72 -4.96 -10.52
CA ASP A 62 14.48 -4.42 -11.87
C ASP A 62 13.57 -3.18 -11.86
N LEU A 63 12.50 -3.20 -11.05
CA LEU A 63 11.56 -2.09 -10.94
C LEU A 63 12.16 -0.88 -10.21
N LEU A 64 12.94 -1.11 -9.15
CA LEU A 64 13.41 -0.02 -8.28
C LEU A 64 14.75 0.59 -8.71
N LEU A 65 15.58 -0.11 -9.48
CA LEU A 65 16.87 0.40 -9.94
C LEU A 65 16.77 1.71 -10.73
N SER A 66 15.68 1.89 -11.49
CA SER A 66 15.44 3.09 -12.32
C SER A 66 14.31 3.99 -11.80
N TYR A 67 13.74 3.66 -10.65
CA TYR A 67 12.58 4.37 -10.12
C TYR A 67 12.97 5.62 -9.34
N ASN A 68 12.44 6.77 -9.76
CA ASN A 68 12.61 8.03 -9.04
C ASN A 68 11.36 8.36 -8.21
N LYS A 69 11.46 8.18 -6.88
CA LYS A 69 10.40 8.47 -5.92
C LYS A 69 10.00 9.95 -5.82
N LEU A 70 10.85 10.87 -6.25
CA LEU A 70 10.54 12.30 -6.23
C LEU A 70 9.68 12.73 -7.43
N SER A 71 9.64 11.92 -8.49
CA SER A 71 8.83 12.24 -9.68
C SER A 71 7.43 11.67 -9.54
N ARG A 72 6.41 12.51 -9.79
CA ARG A 72 5.01 12.06 -9.85
C ARG A 72 4.84 11.01 -10.96
N PRO A 73 4.22 9.84 -10.70
CA PRO A 73 4.14 8.75 -11.67
C PRO A 73 3.02 8.95 -12.70
N VAL A 74 3.19 9.92 -13.60
CA VAL A 74 2.28 10.19 -14.71
C VAL A 74 2.95 9.96 -16.07
N SER A 75 2.21 9.44 -17.04
CA SER A 75 2.73 9.25 -18.40
C SER A 75 2.83 10.57 -19.16
N ASN A 76 1.81 11.44 -19.02
CA ASN A 76 1.85 12.81 -19.51
C ASN A 76 1.85 13.79 -18.33
N THR A 77 2.58 14.90 -18.47
CA THR A 77 2.64 15.94 -17.42
C THR A 77 1.28 16.59 -17.14
N SER A 78 0.38 16.61 -18.12
CA SER A 78 -0.99 17.13 -17.99
C SER A 78 -1.94 16.22 -17.22
N ASP A 79 -1.58 14.95 -17.02
CA ASP A 79 -2.45 13.97 -16.38
C ASP A 79 -2.36 14.06 -14.84
N SER A 80 -3.45 13.71 -14.16
CA SER A 80 -3.53 13.65 -12.70
C SER A 80 -3.49 12.22 -12.18
N VAL A 81 -2.88 12.03 -11.00
CA VAL A 81 -2.90 10.74 -10.30
C VAL A 81 -4.20 10.65 -9.50
N LYS A 82 -4.98 9.60 -9.73
CA LYS A 82 -6.21 9.34 -8.97
C LYS A 82 -5.88 8.49 -7.76
N VAL A 83 -5.90 9.09 -6.57
CA VAL A 83 -5.73 8.40 -5.30
C VAL A 83 -7.11 8.08 -4.72
N LYS A 84 -7.36 6.82 -4.40
CA LYS A 84 -8.58 6.36 -3.73
C LYS A 84 -8.30 6.19 -2.25
N PHE A 85 -9.11 6.83 -1.43
CA PHE A 85 -9.06 6.73 0.01
C PHE A 85 -10.20 5.84 0.52
N LYS A 86 -9.86 4.94 1.43
CA LYS A 86 -10.83 4.19 2.23
C LYS A 86 -10.46 4.35 3.68
N LEU A 87 -11.38 4.91 4.44
CA LEU A 87 -11.25 5.09 5.88
C LEU A 87 -12.09 4.02 6.57
N LYS A 88 -11.50 3.36 7.56
CA LYS A 88 -12.23 2.48 8.46
C LYS A 88 -11.95 2.92 9.90
N LEU A 89 -12.99 3.43 10.55
CA LEU A 89 -12.92 3.75 11.97
C LEU A 89 -12.69 2.46 12.77
N ALA A 90 -11.63 2.42 13.57
CA ALA A 90 -11.35 1.30 14.46
C ALA A 90 -12.06 1.50 15.79
N GLN A 91 -11.82 2.64 16.43
CA GLN A 91 -12.34 2.95 17.77
C GLN A 91 -12.44 4.46 17.99
N LEU A 92 -13.49 4.88 18.69
CA LEU A 92 -13.58 6.20 19.32
C LEU A 92 -12.89 6.15 20.69
N LEU A 93 -11.81 6.91 20.86
CA LEU A 93 -11.05 6.92 22.10
C LEU A 93 -11.64 7.89 23.11
N ASP A 94 -11.91 9.14 22.69
CA ASP A 94 -12.45 10.18 23.58
C ASP A 94 -13.09 11.35 22.82
N VAL A 95 -13.99 12.08 23.48
CA VAL A 95 -14.66 13.29 22.97
C VAL A 95 -14.63 14.38 24.04
N HIS A 96 -13.87 15.45 23.78
CA HIS A 96 -13.78 16.62 24.64
C HIS A 96 -14.77 17.68 24.18
N GLU A 97 -16.00 17.66 24.70
CA GLU A 97 -17.07 18.57 24.27
C GLU A 97 -16.72 20.06 24.46
N LYS A 98 -16.09 20.42 25.59
CA LYS A 98 -15.67 21.80 25.87
C LYS A 98 -14.57 22.31 24.93
N ASN A 99 -13.69 21.41 24.48
CA ASN A 99 -12.57 21.76 23.62
C ASN A 99 -12.85 21.44 22.14
N GLN A 100 -13.98 20.80 21.84
CA GLN A 100 -14.39 20.32 20.51
C GLN A 100 -13.35 19.39 19.85
N ILE A 101 -12.65 18.58 20.65
CA ILE A 101 -11.63 17.63 20.17
C ILE A 101 -12.18 16.21 20.24
N MET A 102 -12.08 15.47 19.13
CA MET A 102 -12.43 14.06 19.05
C MET A 102 -11.17 13.24 18.73
N THR A 103 -10.87 12.26 19.58
CA THR A 103 -9.70 11.39 19.41
C THR A 103 -10.17 10.01 18.92
N THR A 104 -9.73 9.60 17.72
CA THR A 104 -10.13 8.34 17.10
C THR A 104 -8.95 7.55 16.57
N ASN A 105 -8.98 6.23 16.69
CA ASN A 105 -8.11 5.34 15.93
C ASN A 105 -8.80 4.94 14.62
N MET A 106 -8.14 5.16 13.49
CA MET A 106 -8.65 4.84 12.16
C MET A 106 -7.60 4.14 11.30
N TRP A 107 -8.06 3.28 10.40
CA TRP A 107 -7.27 2.68 9.33
C TRP A 107 -7.46 3.49 8.07
N LEU A 108 -6.35 3.97 7.51
CA LEU A 108 -6.33 4.68 6.24
C LEU A 108 -5.73 3.76 5.18
N LYS A 109 -6.57 3.37 4.22
CA LYS A 109 -6.13 2.64 3.03
C LYS A 109 -6.08 3.58 1.83
N GLN A 110 -4.92 3.63 1.20
CA GLN A 110 -4.66 4.44 0.02
C GLN A 110 -4.39 3.52 -1.17
N GLU A 111 -5.06 3.76 -2.29
CA GLU A 111 -4.89 2.99 -3.51
C GLU A 111 -4.65 3.94 -4.70
N TRP A 112 -3.54 3.79 -5.41
CA TRP A 112 -3.27 4.52 -6.65
C TRP A 112 -2.61 3.61 -7.69
N TYR A 113 -2.53 4.11 -8.92
CA TYR A 113 -1.89 3.43 -10.04
C TYR A 113 -0.58 4.13 -10.41
N ASP A 114 0.48 3.34 -10.59
CA ASP A 114 1.78 3.78 -11.07
C ASP A 114 2.12 2.99 -12.35
N HIS A 115 2.38 3.72 -13.44
CA HIS A 115 2.72 3.11 -14.72
C HIS A 115 4.15 2.54 -14.76
N LYS A 116 5.08 3.09 -13.97
CA LYS A 116 6.48 2.63 -13.92
C LYS A 116 6.62 1.33 -13.14
N LEU A 117 5.74 1.09 -12.18
CA LEU A 117 5.68 -0.15 -11.40
C LEU A 117 4.79 -1.20 -12.06
N SER A 118 4.84 -1.30 -13.39
CA SER A 118 4.07 -2.27 -14.16
C SER A 118 4.97 -3.27 -14.87
N TRP A 119 4.64 -4.56 -14.74
CA TRP A 119 5.37 -5.66 -15.36
C TRP A 119 4.40 -6.69 -15.94
N ARG A 120 4.94 -7.62 -16.74
CA ARG A 120 4.22 -8.79 -17.23
C ARG A 120 4.52 -9.97 -16.30
N PRO A 121 3.50 -10.60 -15.69
CA PRO A 121 3.72 -11.75 -14.79
C PRO A 121 4.44 -12.91 -15.48
N ALA A 122 4.21 -13.12 -16.79
CA ALA A 122 4.83 -14.19 -17.56
C ALA A 122 6.38 -14.14 -17.57
N ASP A 123 6.97 -12.95 -17.43
CA ASP A 123 8.42 -12.76 -17.44
C ASP A 123 9.08 -13.07 -16.08
N TYR A 124 8.26 -13.16 -15.02
CA TYR A 124 8.69 -13.31 -13.63
C TYR A 124 7.90 -14.44 -12.94
N GLU A 125 7.86 -15.64 -13.53
CA GLU A 125 7.26 -16.84 -12.93
C GLU A 125 5.78 -16.66 -12.47
N ASN A 126 5.01 -15.84 -13.18
CA ASN A 126 3.63 -15.48 -12.85
C ASN A 126 3.46 -14.72 -11.51
N VAL A 127 4.50 -14.04 -11.04
CA VAL A 127 4.39 -13.12 -9.90
C VAL A 127 3.47 -11.96 -10.27
N SER A 128 2.34 -11.85 -9.57
CA SER A 128 1.34 -10.80 -9.79
C SER A 128 1.34 -9.71 -8.73
N VAL A 129 1.93 -9.98 -7.56
CA VAL A 129 1.96 -9.05 -6.42
C VAL A 129 3.34 -9.09 -5.78
N ILE A 130 3.87 -7.92 -5.47
CA ILE A 130 5.08 -7.75 -4.66
C ILE A 130 4.80 -6.74 -3.54
N TYR A 131 5.52 -6.88 -2.43
CA TYR A 131 5.44 -5.95 -1.31
C TYR A 131 6.68 -5.05 -1.32
N VAL A 132 6.46 -3.76 -1.45
CA VAL A 132 7.53 -2.75 -1.51
C VAL A 132 7.38 -1.78 -0.34
N PRO A 133 8.47 -1.47 0.40
CA PRO A 133 8.44 -0.42 1.41
C PRO A 133 8.02 0.94 0.82
N GLY A 134 7.09 1.63 1.49
CA GLY A 134 6.57 2.92 1.01
C GLY A 134 7.64 4.00 0.82
N ASN A 135 8.74 3.95 1.57
CA ASN A 135 9.84 4.92 1.48
C ASN A 135 10.70 4.83 0.21
N MET A 136 10.53 3.76 -0.59
CA MET A 136 11.23 3.52 -1.85
C MET A 136 10.42 3.93 -3.08
N ILE A 137 9.13 4.22 -2.90
CA ILE A 137 8.21 4.58 -3.98
C ILE A 137 7.68 5.99 -3.80
N TRP A 138 7.06 6.55 -4.84
CA TRP A 138 6.34 7.80 -4.72
C TRP A 138 5.10 7.60 -3.85
N LEU A 139 4.92 8.47 -2.87
CA LEU A 139 3.74 8.51 -2.01
C LEU A 139 3.05 9.87 -2.18
N PRO A 140 1.70 9.92 -2.29
CA PRO A 140 0.99 11.18 -2.26
C PRO A 140 1.13 11.83 -0.88
N ASP A 141 1.44 13.13 -0.86
CA ASP A 141 1.42 13.91 0.36
C ASP A 141 -0.03 14.19 0.77
N ILE A 142 -0.41 13.76 1.97
CA ILE A 142 -1.78 13.84 2.49
C ILE A 142 -1.73 14.44 3.88
N VAL A 143 -2.42 15.57 4.03
CA VAL A 143 -2.56 16.27 5.29
C VAL A 143 -4.03 16.39 5.63
N LEU A 144 -4.35 16.19 6.91
CA LEU A 144 -5.67 16.48 7.44
C LEU A 144 -5.72 17.97 7.80
N TYR A 145 -6.60 18.73 7.14
CA TYR A 145 -6.90 20.10 7.55
C TYR A 145 -8.12 20.09 8.46
N ASN A 146 -7.91 20.21 9.78
CA ASN A 146 -8.95 20.48 10.78
C ASN A 146 -8.33 20.89 12.12
#